data_AF-A0A497JQ30-F1
#
_entry.id   AF-A0A497JQ30-F1
#
_cell.length_a   1.000
_cell.length_b   1.000
_cell.length_c   1.000
_cell.angle_alpha   90.00
_cell.angle_beta   90.00
_cell.angle_gamma   90.00
#
_symmetry.space_group_name_H-M   'P 1'
#
loop_
_entity.id
_entity.type
_entity.pdbx_description
1 polymer ?
#
loop_
_entity_poly.entity_id
_entity_poly.type
_entity_poly.pdbx_seq_one_letter_code
_entity_poly.pdbx_strand_id
1 'polypeptide(L)' 'MWKYKANKSILITTSDFTILAQEQAKEAPIELWNRKVLFNLIEKYMLPTGKEKN' A
#
# COMPACT_ATOMS: atom_id res chain seq x y z
N MET A 1 -6.61 -21.00 -12.09
CA MET A 1 -5.80 -21.44 -10.93
C MET A 1 -4.77 -20.36 -10.64
N TRP A 2 -4.80 -19.72 -9.47
CA TRP A 2 -3.84 -18.67 -9.13
C TRP A 2 -2.44 -19.30 -9.02
N LYS A 3 -1.46 -18.77 -9.76
CA LYS A 3 -0.09 -19.32 -9.86
C LYS A 3 0.66 -19.38 -8.52
N TYR A 4 0.20 -18.62 -7.53
CA TYR A 4 0.81 -18.47 -6.23
C TYR A 4 -0.22 -18.70 -5.12
N LYS A 5 0.13 -19.53 -4.13
CA LYS A 5 -0.68 -19.78 -2.93
C LYS A 5 -0.34 -18.75 -1.84
N ALA A 6 -0.66 -17.48 -2.10
CA ALA A 6 -0.48 -16.41 -1.12
C ALA A 6 -1.75 -16.24 -0.28
N ASN A 7 -1.59 -16.09 1.05
CA ASN A 7 -2.72 -15.87 1.96
C ASN A 7 -3.08 -14.39 2.11
N LYS A 8 -2.20 -13.49 1.63
CA LYS A 8 -2.38 -12.03 1.61
C LYS A 8 -1.63 -11.45 0.42
N SER A 9 -2.12 -10.35 -0.14
CA SER A 9 -1.43 -9.57 -1.17
C SER A 9 -1.54 -8.07 -0.91
N ILE A 10 -0.59 -7.32 -1.46
CA ILE A 10 -0.62 -5.85 -1.46
C ILE A 10 -0.45 -5.40 -2.91
N LEU A 11 -1.37 -4.57 -3.40
CA LEU A 11 -1.27 -3.93 -4.70
C LEU A 11 -0.88 -2.46 -4.52
N ILE A 12 0.27 -2.11 -5.07
CA ILE A 12 0.86 -0.76 -4.96
C ILE A 12 0.77 -0.06 -6.31
N THR A 13 0.28 1.18 -6.31
CA THR A 13 0.28 2.05 -7.49
C THR A 13 0.43 3.51 -7.08
N THR A 14 0.91 4.34 -8.02
CA THR A 14 0.99 5.79 -7.85
C THR A 14 -0.29 6.52 -8.27
N SER A 15 -1.27 5.80 -8.84
CA SER A 15 -2.61 6.30 -9.14
C SER A 15 -3.61 5.96 -8.03
N ASP A 16 -4.81 6.51 -8.10
CA ASP A 16 -5.90 6.12 -7.20
C ASP A 16 -6.64 4.89 -7.72
N PHE A 17 -7.26 4.15 -6.80
CA PHE A 17 -8.13 3.02 -7.12
C PHE A 17 -9.55 3.50 -7.41
N THR A 18 -10.26 2.79 -8.28
CA THR A 18 -11.68 3.03 -8.50
C THR A 18 -12.49 2.62 -7.26
N ILE A 19 -13.68 3.20 -7.11
CA ILE A 19 -14.61 2.83 -6.03
C ILE A 19 -14.89 1.33 -6.07
N LEU A 20 -15.12 0.77 -7.27
CA LEU A 20 -15.37 -0.67 -7.43
C LEU A 20 -14.19 -1.53 -6.94
N ALA A 21 -12.96 -1.13 -7.23
CA ALA A 21 -11.78 -1.85 -6.76
C ALA A 21 -11.65 -1.79 -5.22
N GLN A 22 -11.98 -0.65 -4.61
CA GLN A 22 -12.01 -0.51 -3.16
C GLN A 22 -13.09 -1.39 -2.51
N GLU A 23 -14.29 -1.46 -3.09
CA GLU A 23 -15.36 -2.33 -2.58
C GLU A 23 -15.00 -3.81 -2.70
N GLN A 24 -14.40 -4.23 -3.83
CA GLN A 24 -13.93 -5.62 -4.01
C GLN A 24 -12.83 -6.00 -3.01
N ALA A 25 -11.96 -5.06 -2.65
CA ALA A 25 -10.88 -5.31 -1.71
C ALA A 25 -11.35 -5.55 -0.27
N LYS A 26 -12.52 -5.01 0.14
CA LYS A 26 -13.05 -5.20 1.50
C LYS A 26 -13.31 -6.67 1.85
N GLU A 27 -13.74 -7.45 0.85
CA GLU A 27 -14.10 -8.86 0.99
C GLU A 27 -12.96 -9.81 0.55
N ALA A 28 -11.80 -9.26 0.19
CA ALA A 28 -10.67 -10.02 -0.33
C ALA A 28 -9.42 -9.84 0.55
N PRO A 29 -8.51 -10.84 0.62
CA PRO A 29 -7.27 -10.73 1.37
C PRO A 29 -6.21 -9.91 0.62
N ILE A 30 -6.58 -8.71 0.19
CA ILE A 30 -5.74 -7.75 -0.55
C ILE A 30 -5.77 -6.38 0.10
N GLU A 31 -4.60 -5.77 0.24
CA GLU A 31 -4.48 -4.36 0.61
C GLU A 31 -4.21 -3.51 -0.63
N LEU A 32 -4.84 -2.33 -0.68
CA LEU A 32 -4.69 -1.38 -1.77
C LEU A 32 -3.90 -0.17 -1.28
N TRP A 33 -2.70 0.03 -1.82
CA TRP A 33 -1.83 1.15 -1.46
C TRP A 33 -1.67 2.08 -2.65
N ASN A 34 -2.36 3.22 -2.61
CA ASN A 34 -2.19 4.29 -3.58
C ASN A 34 -0.99 5.18 -3.20
N ARG A 35 -0.77 6.23 -3.99
CA ARG A 35 0.26 7.24 -3.74
C ARG A 35 0.26 7.74 -2.29
N LYS A 36 -0.89 8.10 -1.73
CA LYS A 36 -0.96 8.65 -0.36
C LYS A 36 -0.41 7.66 0.68
N VAL A 37 -0.84 6.41 0.61
CA VAL A 37 -0.36 5.36 1.53
C VAL A 37 1.14 5.13 1.34
N LEU A 38 1.59 5.04 0.09
CA LEU A 38 3.00 4.84 -0.24
C LEU A 38 3.89 5.95 0.34
N PHE A 39 3.54 7.22 0.13
CA PHE A 39 4.33 8.35 0.63
C PHE A 39 4.34 8.41 2.16
N ASN A 40 3.20 8.17 2.82
CA ASN A 40 3.15 8.12 4.29
C ASN A 40 4.08 7.03 4.85
N LEU A 41 4.18 5.87 4.18
CA LEU A 41 5.08 4.79 4.60
C LEU A 41 6.55 5.15 4.36
N ILE A 42 6.86 5.79 3.22
CA ILE A 42 8.22 6.28 2.94
C ILE A 42 8.64 7.33 3.97
N GLU A 43 7.79 8.32 4.26
CA GLU A 43 8.07 9.33 5.27
C GLU A 43 8.30 8.71 6.64
N LYS A 44 7.50 7.72 7.02
CA LYS A 44 7.59 7.08 8.33
C LYS A 44 8.82 6.20 8.50
N TYR A 45 9.24 5.47 7.46
CA TYR A 45 10.23 4.40 7.58
C TYR A 45 11.54 4.65 6.86
N MET A 46 11.55 5.53 5.85
CA MET A 46 12.69 5.73 4.94
C MET A 46 13.30 7.13 5.06
N LEU A 47 12.53 8.13 5.53
CA LEU A 47 13.10 9.46 5.79
C LEU A 47 13.69 9.54 7.20
N PRO A 48 14.87 10.15 7.37
CA PRO A 48 15.43 10.36 8.70
C PRO A 48 14.46 11.21 9.53
N THR A 49 14.03 10.70 10.68
CA THR A 49 13.40 11.56 11.70
C THR A 49 14.47 12.57 12.09
N GLY A 50 14.29 13.86 11.79
CA GLY A 50 15.32 14.90 11.90
C GLY A 50 15.86 15.15 13.31
N LYS A 51 16.54 14.17 13.90
CA LYS A 51 17.30 14.19 15.15
C LYS A 51 18.81 14.08 14.92
N GLU A 52 19.26 14.33 13.70
CA GLU A 52 20.67 14.61 13.41
C GLU A 52 20.76 16.03 12.87
N LYS A 53 20.72 17.00 13.79
CA LYS A 53 21.33 18.30 13.58
C LYS A 53 22.35 18.45 14.70
N ASN A 54 23.60 18.14 14.35
CA ASN A 54 24.80 18.57 15.08
C ASN A 54 24.84 20.09 15.16
#